data_AF-A0A850Z3W3-F1
#
_entry.id   AF-A0A850Z3W3-F1
#
_cell.length_a   1.000
_cell.length_b   1.000
_cell.length_c   1.000
_cell.angle_alpha   90.00
_cell.angle_beta   90.00
_cell.angle_gamma   90.00
#
_symmetry.space_group_name_H-M   'P 1'
#
loop_
_entity.id
_entity.type
_entity.pdbx_description
1 polymer ?
#
loop_
_entity_poly.entity_id
_entity_poly.type
_entity_poly.pdbx_seq_one_letter_code
_entity_poly.pdbx_strand_id
1 'polypeptide(L)'
;DAHSQGEVVACLEKGLVKEAEETDPRIQVSDQCKKAILRVAELSSDDFHLDRHLYFACRDDRERFCENTQAGEGRVYKCLFNHKFEESMSEKCRDALTTRQKLIAQDYKVSYSLAKSCKSDLKKYRCNVENLPRSREARLSYLLMCLESAVHRGRQVSSECQGEMLDYRRMLMEDFSLSPEIILSCRGEIEHHCSGLHRKGRTLHCLMKVVRGEKGNVGLSCQQALQTLIQETDPGADYRIDRALNEACESVIQTACKHIRSGDPMILSCLMEHLYTEKMVEDCEHRLLELQYFISRDWKLDTVLYRKCQGDASRLCHTHGWNETSELMPPGAVFSCLYRHAYRTEEQGRRLSRECRAEVQRILHQRAMDVKLDPTLQDKCMIDLGKWCSEKTETGQELECLQDHLDDLVSDCRDVVGNLTELESEDIQIEALLMRACEPIIQTFCHEVADNQIDSGDLMECLIQNKHQKEMNEKCAIGVTHFQLVQMKDFRFSYKFKMACKEDVLKLCPNIKKKVDVVICLSTTVRNDTLQDAKEHRVSLKCRKQLRVEEL
;
A
#
# COMPACT_ATOMS: atom_id res chain seq x y z
N ASP A 1 52.24 -2.82 13.69
CA ASP A 1 51.35 -3.81 14.33
C ASP A 1 50.41 -4.43 13.32
N ALA A 2 50.31 -5.76 13.25
CA ALA A 2 49.32 -6.44 12.39
C ALA A 2 47.86 -6.07 12.75
N HIS A 3 47.64 -5.45 13.92
CA HIS A 3 46.35 -4.94 14.35
C HIS A 3 45.88 -3.74 13.52
N SER A 4 46.80 -2.93 12.97
CA SER A 4 46.42 -1.77 12.15
C SER A 4 45.96 -2.15 10.74
N GLN A 5 46.33 -3.33 10.22
CA GLN A 5 45.92 -3.72 8.86
C GLN A 5 44.40 -3.93 8.75
N GLY A 6 43.78 -4.59 9.74
CA GLY A 6 42.33 -4.76 9.79
C GLY A 6 41.59 -3.43 9.94
N GLU A 7 42.14 -2.51 10.73
CA GLU A 7 41.58 -1.15 10.89
C GLU A 7 41.70 -0.33 9.60
N VAL A 8 42.81 -0.46 8.87
CA VAL A 8 42.99 0.19 7.57
C VAL A 8 42.00 -0.37 6.55
N VAL A 9 41.84 -1.69 6.46
CA VAL A 9 40.84 -2.31 5.56
C VAL A 9 39.44 -1.83 5.92
N ALA A 10 39.05 -1.85 7.18
CA ALA A 10 37.74 -1.37 7.61
C ALA A 10 37.52 0.13 7.35
N CYS A 11 38.56 0.96 7.48
CA CYS A 11 38.51 2.37 7.10
C CYS A 11 38.27 2.54 5.60
N LEU A 12 38.95 1.74 4.77
CA LEU A 12 38.80 1.74 3.32
C LEU A 12 37.42 1.22 2.89
N GLU A 13 36.91 0.18 3.53
CA GLU A 13 35.54 -0.33 3.33
C GLU A 13 34.50 0.73 3.65
N LYS A 14 34.65 1.45 4.77
CA LYS A 14 33.79 2.59 5.10
C LYS A 14 33.92 3.73 4.08
N GLY A 15 35.13 3.99 3.57
CA GLY A 15 35.35 4.96 2.50
C GLY A 15 34.61 4.59 1.22
N LEU A 16 34.70 3.32 0.80
CA LEU A 16 34.00 2.77 -0.36
C LEU A 16 32.47 2.84 -0.22
N VAL A 17 31.96 2.57 0.98
CA VAL A 17 30.53 2.69 1.27
C VAL A 17 30.07 4.15 1.19
N LYS A 18 30.80 5.08 1.83
CA LYS A 18 30.46 6.50 1.81
C LYS A 18 30.51 7.10 0.40
N GLU A 19 31.48 6.67 -0.41
CA GLU A 19 31.59 7.11 -1.79
C GLU A 19 30.32 6.79 -2.61
N ALA A 20 29.63 5.69 -2.31
CA ALA A 20 28.37 5.32 -2.97
C ALA A 20 27.15 6.10 -2.44
N GLU A 21 27.25 6.74 -1.26
CA GLU A 21 26.14 7.42 -0.58
C GLU A 21 26.18 8.96 -0.73
N GLU A 22 27.16 9.48 -1.48
CA GLU A 22 27.40 10.92 -1.69
C GLU A 22 27.37 11.25 -3.19
N THR A 23 26.65 12.32 -3.57
CA THR A 23 26.61 12.79 -4.97
C THR A 23 27.93 13.39 -5.43
N ASP A 24 28.69 13.99 -4.50
CA ASP A 24 30.04 14.53 -4.73
C ASP A 24 30.97 14.07 -3.59
N PRO A 25 31.54 12.86 -3.69
CA PRO A 25 32.26 12.26 -2.59
C PRO A 25 33.61 12.94 -2.37
N ARG A 26 33.83 13.42 -1.14
CA ARG A 26 35.13 14.01 -0.74
C ARG A 26 36.26 12.97 -0.71
N ILE A 27 35.90 11.69 -0.62
CA ILE A 27 36.81 10.55 -0.59
C ILE A 27 36.53 9.71 -1.82
N GLN A 28 37.49 9.64 -2.75
CA GLN A 28 37.41 8.78 -3.93
C GLN A 28 38.40 7.64 -3.79
N VAL A 29 37.90 6.41 -3.75
CA VAL A 29 38.72 5.21 -3.73
C VAL A 29 39.04 4.82 -5.18
N SER A 30 40.32 4.63 -5.51
CA SER A 30 40.68 4.25 -6.88
C SER A 30 40.07 2.89 -7.26
N ASP A 31 39.70 2.69 -8.52
CA ASP A 31 39.05 1.44 -8.97
C ASP A 31 39.88 0.18 -8.68
N GLN A 32 41.21 0.29 -8.70
CA GLN A 32 42.10 -0.81 -8.32
C GLN A 32 41.98 -1.13 -6.83
N CYS A 33 41.92 -0.10 -5.98
CA CYS A 33 41.72 -0.24 -4.55
C CYS A 33 40.32 -0.79 -4.25
N LYS A 34 39.26 -0.31 -4.92
CA LYS A 34 37.89 -0.84 -4.81
C LYS A 34 37.86 -2.35 -5.08
N LYS A 35 38.48 -2.80 -6.17
CA LYS A 35 38.59 -4.23 -6.52
C LYS A 35 39.36 -5.03 -5.45
N ALA A 36 40.44 -4.47 -4.91
CA ALA A 36 41.22 -5.13 -3.86
C ALA A 36 40.44 -5.25 -2.54
N ILE A 37 39.72 -4.20 -2.13
CA ILE A 37 38.85 -4.19 -0.93
C ILE A 37 37.76 -5.26 -1.07
N LEU A 38 37.02 -5.25 -2.18
CA LEU A 38 35.97 -6.24 -2.44
C LEU A 38 36.54 -7.67 -2.51
N ARG A 39 37.76 -7.84 -3.04
CA ARG A 39 38.44 -9.14 -3.07
C ARG A 39 38.82 -9.63 -1.67
N VAL A 40 39.31 -8.74 -0.80
CA VAL A 40 39.60 -9.08 0.61
C VAL A 40 38.31 -9.47 1.33
N ALA A 41 37.23 -8.71 1.12
CA ALA A 41 35.92 -9.03 1.69
C ALA A 41 35.37 -10.37 1.17
N GLU A 42 35.49 -10.67 -0.13
CA GLU A 42 35.16 -11.99 -0.71
C GLU A 42 35.96 -13.11 -0.03
N LEU A 43 37.28 -12.95 0.15
CA LEU A 43 38.14 -13.98 0.74
C LEU A 43 37.83 -14.21 2.23
N SER A 44 37.35 -13.21 2.96
CA SER A 44 36.93 -13.33 4.36
C SER A 44 35.48 -13.76 4.56
N SER A 45 34.71 -13.97 3.48
CA SER A 45 33.26 -14.19 3.54
C SER A 45 32.80 -15.55 4.07
N ASP A 46 33.67 -16.57 4.02
CA ASP A 46 33.35 -17.93 4.44
C ASP A 46 33.22 -18.04 5.98
N ASP A 47 34.15 -17.43 6.71
CA ASP A 47 34.20 -17.49 8.16
C ASP A 47 34.45 -16.10 8.76
N PHE A 48 33.57 -15.68 9.66
CA PHE A 48 33.66 -14.37 10.31
C PHE A 48 34.95 -14.17 11.11
N HIS A 49 35.63 -15.25 11.53
CA HIS A 49 36.95 -15.16 12.17
C HIS A 49 38.03 -14.58 11.25
N LEU A 50 37.87 -14.71 9.93
CA LEU A 50 38.80 -14.17 8.93
C LEU A 50 38.64 -12.67 8.74
N ASP A 51 37.46 -12.13 9.07
CA ASP A 51 37.19 -10.70 9.11
C ASP A 51 37.55 -10.15 10.49
N ARG A 52 38.81 -9.78 10.66
CA ARG A 52 39.36 -9.39 11.97
C ARG A 52 38.60 -8.22 12.59
N HIS A 53 38.24 -7.18 11.83
CA HIS A 53 37.49 -6.05 12.37
C HIS A 53 36.12 -6.50 12.86
N LEU A 54 35.37 -7.22 12.02
CA LEU A 54 34.03 -7.68 12.36
C LEU A 54 34.05 -8.67 13.53
N TYR A 55 35.02 -9.58 13.58
CA TYR A 55 35.22 -10.50 14.70
C TYR A 55 35.32 -9.75 16.04
N PHE A 56 36.19 -8.74 16.16
CA PHE A 56 36.30 -7.98 17.42
C PHE A 56 35.08 -7.13 17.73
N ALA A 57 34.39 -6.64 16.70
CA ALA A 57 33.16 -5.88 16.88
C ALA A 57 32.00 -6.76 17.36
N CYS A 58 31.93 -8.02 16.91
CA CYS A 58 30.77 -8.90 17.06
C CYS A 58 30.98 -10.13 17.94
N ARG A 59 32.18 -10.41 18.47
CA ARG A 59 32.44 -11.66 19.22
C ARG A 59 31.47 -11.90 20.39
N ASP A 60 31.16 -10.85 21.17
CA ASP A 60 30.30 -10.98 22.35
C ASP A 60 28.83 -11.15 21.93
N ASP A 61 28.42 -10.49 20.84
CA ASP A 61 27.10 -10.66 20.23
C ASP A 61 26.95 -12.05 19.57
N ARG A 62 28.02 -12.58 18.97
CA ARG A 62 28.06 -13.95 18.44
C ARG A 62 27.81 -14.98 19.54
N GLU A 63 28.44 -14.84 20.70
CA GLU A 63 28.17 -15.72 21.84
C GLU A 63 26.74 -15.57 22.36
N ARG A 64 26.18 -14.35 22.34
CA ARG A 64 24.83 -14.09 22.84
C ARG A 64 23.73 -14.65 21.92
N PHE A 65 23.85 -14.44 20.62
CA PHE A 65 22.78 -14.75 19.65
C PHE A 65 23.03 -16.02 18.85
N CYS A 66 24.30 -16.38 18.64
CA CYS A 66 24.72 -17.37 17.65
C CYS A 66 25.68 -18.42 18.24
N GLU A 67 25.57 -18.71 19.55
CA GLU A 67 26.44 -19.64 20.29
C GLU A 67 26.54 -21.01 19.58
N ASN A 68 25.38 -21.54 19.19
CA ASN A 68 25.23 -22.87 18.55
C ASN A 68 25.48 -22.85 17.03
N THR A 69 25.72 -21.68 16.44
CA THR A 69 25.96 -21.55 15.01
C THR A 69 27.40 -21.92 14.69
N GLN A 70 27.58 -22.98 13.91
CA GLN A 70 28.90 -23.41 13.44
C GLN A 70 29.51 -22.39 12.49
N ALA A 71 30.79 -22.08 12.69
CA ALA A 71 31.57 -21.21 11.81
C ALA A 71 31.76 -21.84 10.41
N GLY A 72 32.09 -21.00 9.43
CA GLY A 72 32.20 -21.37 8.02
C GLY A 72 30.89 -21.26 7.24
N GLU A 73 31.01 -21.31 5.91
CA GLU A 73 29.95 -21.17 4.91
C GLU A 73 29.07 -19.92 5.04
N GLY A 74 29.57 -18.88 5.70
CA GLY A 74 28.84 -17.64 5.95
C GLY A 74 27.73 -17.76 7.02
N ARG A 75 27.60 -18.89 7.72
CA ARG A 75 26.50 -19.15 8.67
C ARG A 75 26.44 -18.14 9.82
N VAL A 76 27.59 -17.77 10.37
CA VAL A 76 27.66 -16.81 11.48
C VAL A 76 27.23 -15.42 11.02
N TYR A 77 27.63 -14.99 9.82
CA TYR A 77 27.14 -13.74 9.23
C TYR A 77 25.62 -13.75 9.10
N LYS A 78 25.06 -14.82 8.52
CA LYS A 78 23.61 -14.98 8.35
C LYS A 78 22.85 -14.90 9.68
N CYS A 79 23.35 -15.58 10.71
CA CYS A 79 22.78 -15.51 12.05
C CYS A 79 22.84 -14.08 12.64
N LEU A 80 24.00 -13.45 12.59
CA LEU A 80 24.18 -12.08 13.09
C LEU A 80 23.32 -11.06 12.33
N PHE A 81 23.12 -11.22 11.01
CA PHE A 81 22.21 -10.36 10.24
C PHE A 81 20.77 -10.47 10.73
N ASN A 82 20.28 -11.68 11.01
CA ASN A 82 18.92 -11.88 11.52
C ASN A 82 18.69 -11.23 12.90
N HIS A 83 19.75 -11.11 13.71
CA HIS A 83 19.69 -10.49 15.04
C HIS A 83 20.19 -9.04 15.06
N LYS A 84 20.58 -8.45 13.92
CA LYS A 84 21.20 -7.12 13.80
C LYS A 84 20.41 -6.01 14.52
N PHE A 85 19.09 -6.14 14.55
CA PHE A 85 18.18 -5.13 15.09
C PHE A 85 17.57 -5.48 16.44
N GLU A 86 18.04 -6.56 17.09
CA GLU A 86 17.69 -6.84 18.48
C GLU A 86 18.26 -5.74 19.40
N GLU A 87 17.53 -5.42 20.48
CA GLU A 87 17.92 -4.35 21.41
C GLU A 87 19.26 -4.63 22.08
N SER A 88 19.53 -5.90 22.37
CA SER A 88 20.77 -6.34 23.00
C SER A 88 21.95 -6.47 22.02
N MET A 89 21.78 -6.17 20.72
CA MET A 89 22.89 -6.13 19.76
C MET A 89 23.74 -4.89 19.96
N SER A 90 25.06 -5.05 20.12
CA SER A 90 25.98 -3.92 20.29
C SER A 90 26.00 -2.99 19.07
N GLU A 91 26.19 -1.69 19.30
CA GLU A 91 26.29 -0.69 18.22
C GLU A 91 27.49 -0.97 17.31
N LYS A 92 28.64 -1.35 17.90
CA LYS A 92 29.86 -1.69 17.15
C LYS A 92 29.63 -2.86 16.19
N CYS A 93 28.96 -3.92 16.65
CA CYS A 93 28.65 -5.05 15.79
C CYS A 93 27.63 -4.66 14.71
N ARG A 94 26.58 -3.94 15.09
CA ARG A 94 25.55 -3.46 14.16
C ARG A 94 26.15 -2.63 13.02
N ASP A 95 27.08 -1.73 13.32
CA ASP A 95 27.77 -0.90 12.32
C ASP A 95 28.68 -1.73 11.40
N ALA A 96 29.42 -2.68 11.96
CA ALA A 96 30.26 -3.60 11.19
C ALA A 96 29.43 -4.47 10.25
N LEU A 97 28.31 -5.03 10.73
CA LEU A 97 27.36 -5.79 9.93
C LEU A 97 26.73 -4.93 8.83
N THR A 98 26.39 -3.68 9.12
CA THR A 98 25.85 -2.73 8.12
C THR A 98 26.85 -2.47 7.01
N THR A 99 28.11 -2.19 7.37
CA THR A 99 29.17 -2.00 6.37
C THR A 99 29.35 -3.25 5.53
N ARG A 100 29.34 -4.42 6.15
CA ARG A 100 29.41 -5.71 5.45
C ARG A 100 28.25 -5.91 4.47
N GLN A 101 27.01 -5.63 4.87
CA GLN A 101 25.84 -5.74 3.99
C GLN A 101 25.91 -4.76 2.81
N LYS A 102 26.39 -3.52 3.02
CA LYS A 102 26.60 -2.55 1.95
C LYS A 102 27.67 -2.99 0.94
N LEU A 103 28.74 -3.64 1.40
CA LEU A 103 29.72 -4.27 0.50
C LEU A 103 29.10 -5.40 -0.34
N ILE A 104 28.19 -6.20 0.26
CA ILE A 104 27.48 -7.26 -0.46
C ILE A 104 26.54 -6.68 -1.52
N ALA A 105 25.88 -5.54 -1.26
CA ALA A 105 25.08 -4.85 -2.26
C ALA A 105 25.92 -4.43 -3.49
N GLN A 106 27.15 -3.94 -3.25
CA GLN A 106 28.08 -3.58 -4.32
C GLN A 106 28.60 -4.82 -5.09
N ASP A 107 28.96 -5.90 -4.39
CA ASP A 107 29.37 -7.17 -5.01
C ASP A 107 28.85 -8.38 -4.21
N TYR A 108 27.93 -9.11 -4.84
CA TYR A 108 27.30 -10.30 -4.26
C TYR A 108 28.31 -11.38 -3.83
N LYS A 109 29.52 -11.41 -4.42
CA LYS A 109 30.58 -12.37 -4.07
C LYS A 109 31.11 -12.19 -2.66
N VAL A 110 30.91 -11.02 -2.04
CA VAL A 110 31.23 -10.76 -0.64
C VAL A 110 30.36 -11.63 0.31
N SER A 111 29.29 -12.23 -0.21
CA SER A 111 28.54 -13.29 0.45
C SER A 111 28.91 -14.67 -0.08
N TYR A 112 29.54 -15.47 0.77
CA TYR A 112 29.91 -16.84 0.44
C TYR A 112 28.68 -17.70 0.11
N SER A 113 27.66 -17.67 0.98
CA SER A 113 26.47 -18.53 0.86
C SER A 113 25.68 -18.21 -0.41
N LEU A 114 25.49 -16.93 -0.74
CA LEU A 114 24.82 -16.49 -1.95
C LEU A 114 25.63 -16.88 -3.20
N ALA A 115 26.91 -16.56 -3.23
CA ALA A 115 27.78 -16.84 -4.38
C ALA A 115 27.89 -18.34 -4.65
N LYS A 116 27.96 -19.17 -3.59
CA LYS A 116 27.98 -20.63 -3.69
C LYS A 116 26.66 -21.18 -4.20
N SER A 117 25.54 -20.80 -3.57
CA SER A 117 24.21 -21.37 -3.85
C SER A 117 23.71 -20.97 -5.23
N CYS A 118 23.94 -19.73 -5.66
CA CYS A 118 23.46 -19.24 -6.95
C CYS A 118 24.42 -19.53 -8.12
N LYS A 119 25.63 -20.06 -7.88
CA LYS A 119 26.67 -20.23 -8.92
C LYS A 119 26.19 -20.91 -10.20
N SER A 120 25.47 -22.02 -10.07
CA SER A 120 24.95 -22.79 -11.20
C SER A 120 23.87 -22.03 -11.96
N ASP A 121 22.95 -21.40 -11.23
CA ASP A 121 21.82 -20.68 -11.80
C ASP A 121 22.27 -19.42 -12.55
N LEU A 122 23.23 -18.67 -11.99
CA LEU A 122 23.84 -17.52 -12.66
C LEU A 122 24.46 -17.89 -14.00
N LYS A 123 25.20 -19.01 -14.04
CA LYS A 123 25.80 -19.52 -15.28
C LYS A 123 24.73 -20.00 -16.26
N LYS A 124 23.72 -20.72 -15.77
CA LYS A 124 22.62 -21.28 -16.56
C LYS A 124 21.79 -20.18 -17.25
N TYR A 125 21.50 -19.10 -16.53
CA TYR A 125 20.69 -17.99 -17.02
C TYR A 125 21.49 -16.80 -17.56
N ARG A 126 22.82 -16.89 -17.56
CA ARG A 126 23.76 -15.86 -18.06
C ARG A 126 23.58 -14.50 -17.37
N CYS A 127 23.35 -14.54 -16.05
CA CYS A 127 23.29 -13.36 -15.20
C CYS A 127 24.71 -12.85 -14.91
N ASN A 128 25.36 -12.29 -15.93
CA ASN A 128 26.74 -11.82 -15.89
C ASN A 128 26.82 -10.30 -15.91
N VAL A 129 27.86 -9.75 -15.28
CA VAL A 129 28.14 -8.30 -15.21
C VAL A 129 28.36 -7.67 -16.60
N GLU A 130 28.75 -8.46 -17.61
CA GLU A 130 28.90 -7.98 -19.00
C GLU A 130 27.55 -7.56 -19.63
N ASN A 131 26.43 -8.08 -19.12
CA ASN A 131 25.08 -7.71 -19.53
C ASN A 131 24.43 -6.69 -18.57
N LEU A 132 25.23 -6.07 -17.68
CA LEU A 132 24.76 -5.07 -16.72
C LEU A 132 24.48 -3.74 -17.44
N PRO A 133 23.27 -3.17 -17.31
CA PRO A 133 23.00 -1.80 -17.77
C PRO A 133 23.95 -0.81 -17.08
N ARG A 134 24.47 0.18 -17.81
CA ARG A 134 25.34 1.24 -17.25
C ARG A 134 24.71 2.03 -16.09
N SER A 135 23.39 1.99 -15.94
CA SER A 135 22.62 2.70 -14.92
C SER A 135 22.60 2.02 -13.55
N ARG A 136 23.11 0.79 -13.40
CA ARG A 136 23.11 0.07 -12.11
C ARG A 136 24.53 -0.03 -11.55
N GLU A 137 24.78 0.69 -10.45
CA GLU A 137 26.07 0.66 -9.76
C GLU A 137 26.22 -0.59 -8.86
N ALA A 138 25.11 -1.14 -8.36
CA ALA A 138 25.08 -2.33 -7.48
C ALA A 138 24.92 -3.66 -8.24
N ARG A 139 25.88 -4.58 -8.09
CA ARG A 139 25.86 -5.90 -8.77
C ARG A 139 24.81 -6.86 -8.20
N LEU A 140 24.45 -6.72 -6.93
CA LEU A 140 23.46 -7.59 -6.29
C LEU A 140 22.06 -7.35 -6.85
N SER A 141 21.63 -6.09 -6.98
CA SER A 141 20.33 -5.71 -7.55
C SER A 141 20.10 -6.35 -8.92
N TYR A 142 21.07 -6.26 -9.82
CA TYR A 142 20.98 -6.88 -11.14
C TYR A 142 20.84 -8.40 -11.08
N LEU A 143 21.60 -9.05 -10.20
CA LEU A 143 21.56 -10.50 -10.03
C LEU A 143 20.17 -10.96 -9.56
N LEU A 144 19.63 -10.29 -8.53
CA LEU A 144 18.29 -10.57 -8.00
C LEU A 144 17.25 -10.45 -9.11
N MET A 145 17.28 -9.34 -9.86
CA MET A 145 16.35 -9.11 -10.97
C MET A 145 16.49 -10.13 -12.10
N CYS A 146 17.70 -10.54 -12.45
CA CYS A 146 17.95 -11.49 -13.53
C CYS A 146 17.40 -12.89 -13.19
N LEU A 147 17.68 -13.37 -11.97
CA LEU A 147 17.19 -14.66 -11.50
C LEU A 147 15.67 -14.63 -11.27
N GLU A 148 15.11 -13.53 -10.77
CA GLU A 148 13.66 -13.40 -10.60
C GLU A 148 12.91 -13.37 -11.93
N SER A 149 13.45 -12.65 -12.91
CA SER A 149 12.94 -12.70 -14.29
C SER A 149 12.96 -14.12 -14.86
N ALA A 150 13.91 -14.97 -14.45
CA ALA A 150 13.86 -16.39 -14.81
C ALA A 150 12.72 -17.14 -14.08
N VAL A 151 12.52 -16.90 -12.78
CA VAL A 151 11.42 -17.46 -11.98
C VAL A 151 10.04 -17.08 -12.54
N HIS A 152 9.78 -15.80 -12.84
CA HIS A 152 8.51 -15.35 -13.43
C HIS A 152 8.23 -15.97 -14.80
N ARG A 153 9.28 -16.26 -15.58
CA ARG A 153 9.19 -17.00 -16.86
C ARG A 153 8.99 -18.51 -16.68
N GLY A 154 8.74 -18.98 -15.46
CA GLY A 154 8.54 -20.39 -15.13
C GLY A 154 9.81 -21.23 -15.22
N ARG A 155 11.00 -20.60 -15.21
CA ARG A 155 12.27 -21.31 -15.20
C ARG A 155 12.66 -21.69 -13.77
N GLN A 156 13.27 -22.85 -13.63
CA GLN A 156 13.64 -23.40 -12.33
C GLN A 156 15.01 -22.89 -11.85
N VAL A 157 14.99 -22.04 -10.84
CA VAL A 157 16.14 -21.67 -9.98
C VAL A 157 16.20 -22.65 -8.80
N SER A 158 17.40 -22.99 -8.32
CA SER A 158 17.57 -23.91 -7.17
C SER A 158 16.93 -23.36 -5.89
N SER A 159 16.44 -24.25 -5.02
CA SER A 159 15.83 -23.87 -3.74
C SER A 159 16.83 -23.17 -2.82
N GLU A 160 18.09 -23.58 -2.84
CA GLU A 160 19.17 -22.98 -2.08
C GLU A 160 19.43 -21.55 -2.53
N CYS A 161 19.51 -21.30 -3.85
CA CYS A 161 19.68 -19.96 -4.38
C CYS A 161 18.45 -19.08 -4.10
N GLN A 162 17.24 -19.60 -4.27
CA GLN A 162 16.00 -18.87 -3.95
C GLN A 162 15.94 -18.48 -2.46
N GLY A 163 16.38 -19.37 -1.56
CA GLY A 163 16.46 -19.08 -0.13
C GLY A 163 17.43 -17.92 0.15
N GLU A 164 18.63 -17.94 -0.43
CA GLU A 164 19.58 -16.84 -0.29
C GLU A 164 19.03 -15.54 -0.91
N MET A 165 18.41 -15.58 -2.09
CA MET A 165 17.76 -14.41 -2.70
C MET A 165 16.71 -13.80 -1.76
N LEU A 166 15.87 -14.64 -1.14
CA LEU A 166 14.84 -14.20 -0.21
C LEU A 166 15.44 -13.52 1.03
N ASP A 167 16.52 -14.05 1.58
CA ASP A 167 17.21 -13.43 2.72
C ASP A 167 17.77 -12.05 2.34
N TYR A 168 18.36 -11.90 1.16
CA TYR A 168 18.87 -10.59 0.68
C TYR A 168 17.75 -9.58 0.43
N ARG A 169 16.63 -10.01 -0.13
CA ARG A 169 15.46 -9.14 -0.31
C ARG A 169 14.89 -8.68 1.02
N ARG A 170 14.82 -9.57 2.01
CA ARG A 170 14.38 -9.20 3.36
C ARG A 170 15.33 -8.16 3.97
N MET A 171 16.65 -8.36 3.85
CA MET A 171 17.62 -7.38 4.36
C MET A 171 17.44 -5.99 3.73
N LEU A 172 17.19 -5.92 2.42
CA LEU A 172 16.92 -4.66 1.71
C LEU A 172 15.60 -4.01 2.18
N MET A 173 14.55 -4.79 2.44
CA MET A 173 13.27 -4.29 2.98
C MET A 173 13.31 -3.96 4.48
N GLU A 174 14.26 -4.49 5.24
CA GLU A 174 14.42 -4.17 6.66
C GLU A 174 15.28 -2.93 6.90
N ASP A 175 16.25 -2.66 6.00
CA ASP A 175 17.26 -1.63 6.15
C ASP A 175 17.47 -0.82 4.85
N PHE A 176 16.79 0.32 4.80
CA PHE A 176 16.89 1.27 3.67
C PHE A 176 18.34 1.73 3.39
N SER A 177 19.24 1.65 4.39
CA SER A 177 20.62 2.11 4.20
C SER A 177 21.41 1.21 3.26
N LEU A 178 20.91 0.00 2.98
CA LEU A 178 21.52 -0.91 2.03
C LEU A 178 21.27 -0.52 0.56
N SER A 179 20.41 0.46 0.31
CA SER A 179 20.06 0.99 -1.01
C SER A 179 20.56 2.43 -1.15
N PRO A 180 21.74 2.64 -1.76
CA PRO A 180 22.32 3.98 -1.94
C PRO A 180 21.38 4.96 -2.65
N GLU A 181 20.60 4.47 -3.61
CA GLU A 181 19.62 5.26 -4.37
C GLU A 181 18.53 5.84 -3.46
N ILE A 182 18.11 5.11 -2.42
CA ILE A 182 17.16 5.60 -1.42
C ILE A 182 17.80 6.67 -0.55
N ILE A 183 19.04 6.45 -0.08
CA ILE A 183 19.77 7.43 0.74
C ILE A 183 19.95 8.74 -0.03
N LEU A 184 20.33 8.66 -1.31
CA LEU A 184 20.58 9.82 -2.15
C LEU A 184 19.29 10.53 -2.54
N SER A 185 18.27 9.78 -2.96
CA SER A 185 17.06 10.36 -3.57
C SER A 185 15.99 10.77 -2.56
N CYS A 186 15.98 10.17 -1.36
CA CYS A 186 14.97 10.40 -0.31
C CYS A 186 15.51 11.09 0.93
N ARG A 187 16.73 11.68 0.89
CA ARG A 187 17.38 12.27 2.07
C ARG A 187 16.49 13.29 2.78
N GLY A 188 15.87 14.19 2.02
CA GLY A 188 15.00 15.23 2.55
C GLY A 188 13.80 14.63 3.27
N GLU A 189 13.13 13.67 2.64
CA GLU A 189 11.95 13.01 3.18
C GLU A 189 12.28 12.20 4.45
N ILE A 190 13.43 11.52 4.48
CA ILE A 190 13.91 10.79 5.64
C ILE A 190 14.13 11.74 6.83
N GLU A 191 14.83 12.85 6.62
CA GLU A 191 15.16 13.81 7.68
C GLU A 191 13.91 14.54 8.22
N HIS A 192 12.99 14.94 7.34
CA HIS A 192 11.84 15.78 7.72
C HIS A 192 10.62 14.96 8.18
N HIS A 193 10.37 13.78 7.61
CA HIS A 193 9.13 13.03 7.84
C HIS A 193 9.32 11.70 8.56
N CYS A 194 10.50 11.08 8.44
CA CYS A 194 10.76 9.73 8.93
C CYS A 194 11.90 9.65 9.96
N SER A 195 12.27 10.78 10.56
CA SER A 195 13.33 10.83 11.57
C SER A 195 12.97 10.01 12.82
N GLY A 196 13.97 9.29 13.37
CA GLY A 196 13.78 8.41 14.52
C GLY A 196 13.08 7.07 14.22
N LEU A 197 12.53 6.88 13.02
CA LEU A 197 12.10 5.58 12.53
C LEU A 197 13.31 4.86 11.96
N HIS A 198 13.95 4.02 12.76
CA HIS A 198 15.06 3.19 12.31
C HIS A 198 14.70 1.71 12.44
N ARG A 199 15.05 0.94 11.40
CA ARG A 199 15.12 -0.54 11.39
C ARG A 199 13.77 -1.26 11.18
N LYS A 200 13.86 -2.55 10.87
CA LYS A 200 12.72 -3.45 10.60
C LYS A 200 11.74 -2.91 9.53
N GLY A 201 12.23 -2.18 8.53
CA GLY A 201 11.41 -1.68 7.42
C GLY A 201 10.53 -0.46 7.73
N ARG A 202 10.51 0.03 8.97
CA ARG A 202 9.65 1.17 9.38
C ARG A 202 9.94 2.46 8.61
N THR A 203 11.20 2.72 8.28
CA THR A 203 11.59 3.89 7.48
C THR A 203 11.05 3.78 6.05
N LEU A 204 11.16 2.60 5.43
CA LEU A 204 10.67 2.37 4.08
C LEU A 204 9.15 2.55 4.02
N HIS A 205 8.43 1.95 4.96
CA HIS A 205 6.99 2.16 5.07
C HIS A 205 6.60 3.62 5.34
N CYS A 206 7.36 4.34 6.16
CA CYS A 206 7.16 5.78 6.30
C CYS A 206 7.34 6.51 4.95
N LEU A 207 8.37 6.19 4.17
CA LEU A 207 8.55 6.76 2.83
C LEU A 207 7.40 6.38 1.89
N MET A 208 6.94 5.13 1.92
CA MET A 208 5.75 4.67 1.17
C MET A 208 4.50 5.48 1.55
N LYS A 209 4.32 5.76 2.84
CA LYS A 209 3.24 6.60 3.36
C LYS A 209 3.33 8.05 2.88
N VAL A 210 4.53 8.63 2.86
CA VAL A 210 4.74 10.00 2.36
C VAL A 210 4.45 10.03 0.85
N VAL A 211 4.92 9.04 0.08
CA VAL A 211 4.65 8.92 -1.37
C VAL A 211 3.15 8.76 -1.68
N ARG A 212 2.38 8.10 -0.79
CA ARG A 212 0.92 7.98 -0.92
C ARG A 212 0.18 9.32 -0.79
N GLY A 213 0.83 10.38 -0.31
CA GLY A 213 0.24 11.73 -0.23
C GLY A 213 -0.26 12.13 1.15
N GLU A 214 -0.03 11.31 2.19
CA GLU A 214 -0.52 11.61 3.54
C GLU A 214 0.33 12.65 4.30
N LYS A 215 1.52 13.03 3.78
CA LYS A 215 2.48 13.90 4.48
C LYS A 215 3.26 14.90 3.60
N GLY A 216 2.75 15.31 2.44
CA GLY A 216 3.34 16.39 1.61
C GLY A 216 3.85 15.93 0.24
N ASN A 217 4.35 16.86 -0.57
CA ASN A 217 4.85 16.59 -1.92
C ASN A 217 6.21 15.88 -1.87
N VAL A 218 6.29 14.67 -2.41
CA VAL A 218 7.54 13.89 -2.53
C VAL A 218 8.28 14.23 -3.83
N GLY A 219 9.62 14.26 -3.77
CA GLY A 219 10.43 14.37 -4.98
C GLY A 219 10.26 13.15 -5.92
N LEU A 220 10.07 13.40 -7.22
CA LEU A 220 9.98 12.34 -8.25
C LEU A 220 11.15 11.33 -8.19
N SER A 221 12.35 11.79 -7.81
CA SER A 221 13.53 10.94 -7.61
C SER A 221 13.35 9.94 -6.47
N CYS A 222 12.80 10.37 -5.33
CA CYS A 222 12.56 9.49 -4.19
C CYS A 222 11.51 8.43 -4.52
N GLN A 223 10.43 8.83 -5.17
CA GLN A 223 9.38 7.91 -5.62
C GLN A 223 9.92 6.84 -6.57
N GLN A 224 10.75 7.23 -7.55
CA GLN A 224 11.39 6.29 -8.48
C GLN A 224 12.37 5.34 -7.78
N ALA A 225 13.15 5.84 -6.83
CA ALA A 225 14.06 5.01 -6.04
C ALA A 225 13.29 3.97 -5.22
N LEU A 226 12.18 4.37 -4.59
CA LEU A 226 11.32 3.47 -3.82
C LEU A 226 10.63 2.44 -4.70
N GLN A 227 10.12 2.84 -5.88
CA GLN A 227 9.56 1.90 -6.86
C GLN A 227 10.60 0.87 -7.32
N THR A 228 11.84 1.31 -7.54
CA THR A 228 12.95 0.42 -7.92
C THR A 228 13.24 -0.58 -6.81
N LEU A 229 13.32 -0.14 -5.56
CA LEU A 229 13.54 -1.01 -4.41
C LEU A 229 12.43 -2.05 -4.26
N ILE A 230 11.16 -1.65 -4.39
CA ILE A 230 10.01 -2.56 -4.30
C ILE A 230 10.07 -3.58 -5.43
N GLN A 231 10.48 -3.18 -6.64
CA GLN A 231 10.65 -4.14 -7.75
C GLN A 231 11.81 -5.13 -7.51
N GLU A 232 12.92 -4.67 -6.92
CA GLU A 232 14.08 -5.53 -6.62
C GLU A 232 13.80 -6.55 -5.51
N THR A 233 13.02 -6.12 -4.52
CA THR A 233 12.67 -6.91 -3.35
C THR A 233 11.43 -7.76 -3.56
N ASP A 234 10.54 -7.37 -4.46
CA ASP A 234 9.30 -8.07 -4.82
C ASP A 234 8.51 -8.63 -3.61
N PRO A 235 8.17 -7.79 -2.61
CA PRO A 235 7.37 -8.22 -1.46
C PRO A 235 5.94 -8.66 -1.85
N GLY A 236 5.49 -8.33 -3.06
CA GLY A 236 4.24 -8.81 -3.65
C GLY A 236 4.24 -10.33 -3.90
N ALA A 237 5.40 -10.90 -4.26
CA ALA A 237 5.54 -12.34 -4.44
C ALA A 237 5.61 -13.10 -3.11
N ASP A 238 6.15 -12.49 -2.07
CA ASP A 238 6.25 -13.08 -0.74
C ASP A 238 6.27 -12.00 0.35
N TYR A 239 5.13 -11.83 1.02
CA TYR A 239 4.96 -10.83 2.07
C TYR A 239 5.96 -10.96 3.23
N ARG A 240 6.59 -12.13 3.41
CA ARG A 240 7.60 -12.37 4.47
C ARG A 240 8.92 -11.63 4.23
N ILE A 241 9.10 -11.10 3.03
CA ILE A 241 10.20 -10.18 2.69
C ILE A 241 9.98 -8.85 3.40
N ASP A 242 8.73 -8.42 3.52
CA ASP A 242 8.34 -7.24 4.26
C ASP A 242 8.06 -7.59 5.73
N ARG A 243 9.10 -7.43 6.56
CA ARG A 243 9.00 -7.72 8.00
C ARG A 243 7.99 -6.83 8.72
N ALA A 244 7.87 -5.56 8.33
CA ALA A 244 6.95 -4.63 8.98
C ALA A 244 5.50 -5.00 8.70
N LEU A 245 5.19 -5.36 7.44
CA LEU A 245 3.88 -5.89 7.07
C LEU A 245 3.59 -7.23 7.75
N ASN A 246 4.55 -8.16 7.74
CA ASN A 246 4.40 -9.48 8.34
C ASN A 246 4.12 -9.39 9.86
N GLU A 247 4.90 -8.59 10.61
CA GLU A 247 4.68 -8.38 12.05
C GLU A 247 3.32 -7.69 12.30
N ALA A 248 2.93 -6.70 11.49
CA ALA A 248 1.66 -5.98 11.67
C ALA A 248 0.43 -6.86 11.37
N CYS A 249 0.52 -7.75 10.38
CA CYS A 249 -0.60 -8.56 9.90
C CYS A 249 -0.65 -9.98 10.50
N GLU A 250 0.25 -10.35 11.41
CA GLU A 250 0.36 -11.71 11.95
C GLU A 250 -0.99 -12.22 12.52
N SER A 251 -1.68 -11.39 13.30
CA SER A 251 -2.99 -11.74 13.90
C SER A 251 -4.08 -11.97 12.85
N VAL A 252 -4.14 -11.11 11.82
CA VAL A 252 -5.10 -11.22 10.71
C VAL A 252 -4.83 -12.47 9.89
N ILE A 253 -3.55 -12.78 9.63
CA ILE A 253 -3.15 -13.98 8.89
C ILE A 253 -3.58 -15.25 9.64
N GLN A 254 -3.35 -15.31 10.96
CA GLN A 254 -3.69 -16.47 11.77
C GLN A 254 -5.20 -16.68 11.93
N THR A 255 -5.99 -15.60 11.95
CA THR A 255 -7.44 -15.66 12.20
C THR A 255 -8.27 -15.76 10.92
N ALA A 256 -7.90 -15.03 9.87
CA ALA A 256 -8.65 -14.90 8.62
C ALA A 256 -8.04 -15.70 7.46
N CYS A 257 -6.70 -15.68 7.31
CA CYS A 257 -6.00 -16.25 6.15
C CYS A 257 -5.30 -17.59 6.42
N LYS A 258 -5.65 -18.29 7.51
CA LYS A 258 -4.98 -19.54 7.97
C LYS A 258 -4.93 -20.69 6.95
N HIS A 259 -5.80 -20.66 5.95
CA HIS A 259 -5.94 -21.71 4.94
C HIS A 259 -4.96 -21.54 3.77
N ILE A 260 -4.33 -20.37 3.66
CA ILE A 260 -3.34 -20.06 2.64
C ILE A 260 -1.95 -20.43 3.18
N ARG A 261 -1.12 -21.02 2.32
CA ARG A 261 0.23 -21.44 2.69
C ARG A 261 1.11 -20.22 2.96
N SER A 262 1.96 -20.28 3.98
CA SER A 262 2.91 -19.21 4.29
C SER A 262 3.87 -18.97 3.12
N GLY A 263 3.97 -17.70 2.68
CA GLY A 263 4.77 -17.29 1.53
C GLY A 263 4.08 -17.45 0.17
N ASP A 264 2.79 -17.81 0.16
CA ASP A 264 1.98 -17.77 -1.04
C ASP A 264 1.58 -16.30 -1.35
N PRO A 265 1.77 -15.81 -2.59
CA PRO A 265 1.33 -14.47 -3.00
C PRO A 265 -0.15 -14.17 -2.71
N MET A 266 -0.99 -15.20 -2.62
CA MET A 266 -2.42 -15.06 -2.33
C MET A 266 -2.73 -14.50 -0.93
N ILE A 267 -1.75 -14.52 -0.02
CA ILE A 267 -1.93 -13.92 1.32
C ILE A 267 -2.27 -12.44 1.22
N LEU A 268 -1.64 -11.68 0.33
CA LEU A 268 -1.94 -10.26 0.16
C LEU A 268 -3.38 -10.05 -0.32
N SER A 269 -3.87 -10.90 -1.23
CA SER A 269 -5.26 -10.87 -1.68
C SER A 269 -6.24 -11.14 -0.54
N CYS A 270 -5.97 -12.14 0.30
CA CYS A 270 -6.80 -12.43 1.47
C CYS A 270 -6.81 -11.29 2.49
N LEU A 271 -5.65 -10.66 2.73
CA LEU A 271 -5.57 -9.49 3.62
C LEU A 271 -6.40 -8.32 3.06
N MET A 272 -6.34 -8.06 1.75
CA MET A 272 -7.15 -7.03 1.10
C MET A 272 -8.65 -7.32 1.16
N GLU A 273 -9.07 -8.59 1.03
CA GLU A 273 -10.48 -8.99 1.18
C GLU A 273 -11.02 -8.75 2.60
N HIS A 274 -10.14 -8.70 3.59
CA HIS A 274 -10.50 -8.48 4.99
C HIS A 274 -10.31 -7.04 5.47
N LEU A 275 -9.92 -6.11 4.60
CA LEU A 275 -9.54 -4.72 4.94
C LEU A 275 -10.55 -3.98 5.84
N TYR A 276 -11.84 -4.08 5.54
CA TYR A 276 -12.91 -3.41 6.29
C TYR A 276 -13.70 -4.34 7.23
N THR A 277 -13.14 -5.50 7.54
CA THR A 277 -13.76 -6.44 8.47
C THR A 277 -13.21 -6.25 9.88
N GLU A 278 -13.96 -6.64 10.90
CA GLU A 278 -13.51 -6.58 12.31
C GLU A 278 -12.23 -7.40 12.59
N LYS A 279 -11.85 -8.28 11.66
CA LYS A 279 -10.61 -9.06 11.76
C LYS A 279 -9.37 -8.23 11.43
N MET A 280 -9.51 -7.11 10.74
CA MET A 280 -8.40 -6.24 10.37
C MET A 280 -7.95 -5.40 11.56
N VAL A 281 -6.63 -5.20 11.66
CA VAL A 281 -6.01 -4.34 12.66
C VAL A 281 -5.45 -3.11 11.96
N GLU A 282 -5.61 -1.93 12.57
CA GLU A 282 -5.18 -0.63 12.02
C GLU A 282 -3.71 -0.63 11.53
N ASP A 283 -2.79 -1.23 12.29
CA ASP A 283 -1.39 -1.34 11.89
C ASP A 283 -1.20 -2.19 10.62
N CYS A 284 -1.94 -3.31 10.49
CA CYS A 284 -1.90 -4.15 9.30
C CYS A 284 -2.50 -3.42 8.09
N GLU A 285 -3.66 -2.78 8.28
CA GLU A 285 -4.33 -1.96 7.27
C GLU A 285 -3.36 -0.92 6.69
N HIS A 286 -2.73 -0.10 7.54
CA HIS A 286 -1.82 0.93 7.08
C HIS A 286 -0.64 0.38 6.26
N ARG A 287 0.01 -0.69 6.75
CA ARG A 287 1.17 -1.30 6.08
C ARG A 287 0.77 -1.96 4.77
N LEU A 288 -0.39 -2.61 4.73
CA LEU A 288 -0.93 -3.25 3.55
C LEU A 288 -1.23 -2.22 2.46
N LEU A 289 -1.91 -1.11 2.81
CA LEU A 289 -2.21 -0.02 1.90
C LEU A 289 -0.93 0.69 1.40
N GLU A 290 0.11 0.78 2.22
CA GLU A 290 1.39 1.40 1.83
C GLU A 290 2.08 0.59 0.72
N LEU A 291 2.05 -0.75 0.82
CA LEU A 291 2.57 -1.64 -0.21
C LEU A 291 1.64 -1.71 -1.43
N GLN A 292 0.33 -1.80 -1.19
CA GLN A 292 -0.69 -1.91 -2.23
C GLN A 292 -0.66 -0.72 -3.20
N TYR A 293 -0.33 0.48 -2.72
CA TYR A 293 -0.12 1.66 -3.55
C TYR A 293 0.83 1.38 -4.74
N PHE A 294 1.93 0.67 -4.51
CA PHE A 294 2.92 0.36 -5.55
C PHE A 294 2.48 -0.81 -6.42
N ILE A 295 1.96 -1.88 -5.80
CA ILE A 295 1.47 -3.07 -6.51
C ILE A 295 0.37 -2.71 -7.51
N SER A 296 -0.56 -1.83 -7.11
CA SER A 296 -1.66 -1.41 -7.98
C SER A 296 -1.20 -0.58 -9.18
N ARG A 297 -0.07 0.14 -9.09
CA ARG A 297 0.44 1.04 -10.14
C ARG A 297 1.36 0.36 -11.15
N ASP A 298 2.01 -0.73 -10.76
CA ASP A 298 2.86 -1.51 -11.65
C ASP A 298 2.43 -2.98 -11.67
N TRP A 299 1.80 -3.37 -12.78
CA TRP A 299 1.31 -4.74 -12.99
C TRP A 299 2.41 -5.82 -12.89
N LYS A 300 3.69 -5.46 -13.01
CA LYS A 300 4.82 -6.38 -12.79
C LYS A 300 4.98 -6.79 -11.33
N LEU A 301 4.51 -5.95 -10.40
CA LEU A 301 4.59 -6.18 -8.95
C LEU A 301 3.44 -7.06 -8.42
N ASP A 302 2.36 -7.23 -9.19
CA ASP A 302 1.39 -8.28 -8.91
C ASP A 302 1.83 -9.58 -9.59
N THR A 303 2.48 -10.45 -8.82
CA THR A 303 3.06 -11.71 -9.31
C THR A 303 2.03 -12.62 -9.98
N VAL A 304 0.80 -12.65 -9.48
CA VAL A 304 -0.26 -13.54 -9.96
C VAL A 304 -0.76 -13.02 -11.32
N LEU A 305 -1.10 -11.73 -11.38
CA LEU A 305 -1.48 -11.04 -12.60
C LEU A 305 -0.38 -11.17 -13.66
N TYR A 306 0.87 -10.87 -13.31
CA TYR A 306 1.99 -10.96 -14.25
C TYR A 306 2.11 -12.37 -14.83
N ARG A 307 2.14 -13.41 -13.97
CA ARG A 307 2.29 -14.80 -14.42
C ARG A 307 1.17 -15.24 -15.35
N LYS A 308 -0.09 -14.86 -15.05
CA LYS A 308 -1.27 -15.24 -15.84
C LYS A 308 -1.46 -14.39 -17.09
N CYS A 309 -1.03 -13.13 -17.08
CA CYS A 309 -1.26 -12.19 -18.17
C CYS A 309 -0.05 -11.93 -19.07
N GLN A 310 1.18 -12.31 -18.70
CA GLN A 310 2.39 -11.98 -19.49
C GLN A 310 2.29 -12.38 -20.97
N GLY A 311 1.72 -13.56 -21.28
CA GLY A 311 1.57 -14.00 -22.67
C GLY A 311 0.57 -13.16 -23.47
N ASP A 312 -0.53 -12.77 -22.82
CA ASP A 312 -1.52 -11.86 -23.43
C ASP A 312 -0.99 -10.44 -23.54
N ALA A 313 -0.28 -9.95 -22.52
CA ALA A 313 0.34 -8.64 -22.50
C ALA A 313 1.38 -8.48 -23.62
N SER A 314 2.26 -9.48 -23.82
CA SER A 314 3.21 -9.44 -24.94
C SER A 314 2.52 -9.51 -26.30
N ARG A 315 1.45 -10.30 -26.42
CA ARG A 315 0.72 -10.52 -27.69
C ARG A 315 -0.19 -9.35 -28.09
N LEU A 316 -0.82 -8.69 -27.12
CA LEU A 316 -1.89 -7.71 -27.34
C LEU A 316 -1.47 -6.28 -26.98
N CYS A 317 -0.60 -6.14 -25.96
CA CYS A 317 -0.16 -4.86 -25.42
C CYS A 317 1.32 -4.56 -25.73
N HIS A 318 1.98 -5.43 -26.51
CA HIS A 318 3.38 -5.32 -26.93
C HIS A 318 4.36 -5.11 -25.76
N THR A 319 4.10 -5.75 -24.62
CA THR A 319 4.96 -5.63 -23.45
C THR A 319 6.23 -6.46 -23.55
N HIS A 320 7.28 -5.91 -22.97
CA HIS A 320 8.61 -6.49 -22.83
C HIS A 320 8.72 -7.36 -21.55
N GLY A 321 9.90 -7.95 -21.31
CA GLY A 321 10.11 -8.85 -20.16
C GLY A 321 9.95 -8.16 -18.80
N TRP A 322 9.81 -8.94 -17.72
CA TRP A 322 9.57 -8.44 -16.35
C TRP A 322 10.63 -7.43 -15.86
N ASN A 323 11.88 -7.61 -16.28
CA ASN A 323 13.02 -6.78 -15.89
C ASN A 323 13.32 -5.63 -16.86
N GLU A 324 12.52 -5.46 -17.91
CA GLU A 324 12.69 -4.41 -18.92
C GLU A 324 11.68 -3.28 -18.63
N THR A 325 12.17 -2.13 -18.22
CA THR A 325 11.36 -0.90 -18.15
C THR A 325 11.16 -0.37 -19.56
N SER A 326 9.92 -0.42 -20.05
CA SER A 326 9.58 0.36 -21.24
C SER A 326 9.49 1.82 -20.81
N GLU A 327 10.54 2.61 -21.10
CA GLU A 327 10.52 4.08 -20.91
C GLU A 327 9.38 4.76 -21.70
N LEU A 328 8.76 4.04 -22.65
CA LEU A 328 7.73 4.54 -23.55
C LEU A 328 6.29 4.43 -23.02
N MET A 329 6.04 3.66 -21.95
CA MET A 329 4.69 3.36 -21.49
C MET A 329 4.43 3.95 -20.09
N PRO A 330 3.40 4.80 -19.92
CA PRO A 330 3.01 5.31 -18.61
C PRO A 330 2.71 4.19 -17.60
N PRO A 331 2.93 4.40 -16.29
CA PRO A 331 2.42 3.51 -15.24
C PRO A 331 0.93 3.22 -15.45
N GLY A 332 0.50 1.97 -15.25
CA GLY A 332 -0.89 1.56 -15.46
C GLY A 332 -1.31 1.29 -16.92
N ALA A 333 -0.57 1.75 -17.94
CA ALA A 333 -0.98 1.62 -19.36
C ALA A 333 -1.17 0.16 -19.81
N VAL A 334 -0.33 -0.75 -19.32
CA VAL A 334 -0.46 -2.19 -19.61
C VAL A 334 -1.75 -2.75 -19.01
N PHE A 335 -2.07 -2.38 -17.78
CA PHE A 335 -3.31 -2.83 -17.14
C PHE A 335 -4.54 -2.31 -17.90
N SER A 336 -4.54 -1.03 -18.31
CA SER A 336 -5.61 -0.46 -19.15
C SER A 336 -5.76 -1.19 -20.50
N CYS A 337 -4.64 -1.61 -21.10
CA CYS A 337 -4.67 -2.42 -22.30
C CYS A 337 -5.29 -3.80 -22.04
N LEU A 338 -4.82 -4.53 -21.02
CA LEU A 338 -5.38 -5.83 -20.63
C LEU A 338 -6.88 -5.71 -20.34
N TYR A 339 -7.27 -4.71 -19.56
CA TYR A 339 -8.66 -4.35 -19.27
C TYR A 339 -9.50 -4.20 -20.54
N ARG A 340 -9.05 -3.40 -21.50
CA ARG A 340 -9.76 -3.21 -22.77
C ARG A 340 -9.95 -4.50 -23.54
N HIS A 341 -8.99 -5.42 -23.48
CA HIS A 341 -9.09 -6.74 -24.12
C HIS A 341 -9.88 -7.77 -23.30
N ALA A 342 -10.10 -7.52 -22.01
CA ALA A 342 -10.92 -8.35 -21.13
C ALA A 342 -12.41 -8.27 -21.53
N TYR A 343 -12.90 -7.14 -22.04
CA TYR A 343 -14.35 -6.94 -22.30
C TYR A 343 -14.72 -6.84 -23.80
N ARG A 344 -13.81 -7.15 -24.73
CA ARG A 344 -14.12 -7.15 -26.18
C ARG A 344 -15.14 -8.22 -26.57
N THR A 345 -16.05 -7.85 -27.48
CA THR A 345 -16.88 -8.81 -28.22
C THR A 345 -16.05 -9.56 -29.27
N GLU A 346 -16.58 -10.66 -29.82
CA GLU A 346 -15.87 -11.53 -30.77
C GLU A 346 -15.57 -10.79 -32.08
N GLU A 347 -16.42 -9.83 -32.43
CA GLU A 347 -16.31 -8.97 -33.60
C GLU A 347 -15.27 -7.84 -33.41
N GLN A 348 -15.02 -7.42 -32.16
CA GLN A 348 -14.08 -6.34 -31.81
C GLN A 348 -12.61 -6.80 -31.73
N GLY A 349 -12.33 -8.08 -32.01
CA GLY A 349 -10.99 -8.63 -32.18
C GLY A 349 -10.51 -9.54 -31.06
N ARG A 350 -9.19 -9.67 -30.89
CA ARG A 350 -8.56 -10.68 -30.03
C ARG A 350 -8.84 -10.40 -28.54
N ARG A 351 -9.36 -11.41 -27.84
CA ARG A 351 -9.65 -11.40 -26.39
C ARG A 351 -8.47 -11.93 -25.56
N LEU A 352 -8.52 -11.63 -24.26
CA LEU A 352 -7.66 -12.26 -23.25
C LEU A 352 -7.95 -13.74 -23.09
N SER A 353 -6.96 -14.48 -22.59
CA SER A 353 -7.15 -15.82 -22.03
C SER A 353 -8.07 -15.78 -20.82
N ARG A 354 -8.71 -16.93 -20.53
CA ARG A 354 -9.63 -17.07 -19.38
C ARG A 354 -8.92 -16.76 -18.05
N GLU A 355 -7.68 -17.23 -17.90
CA GLU A 355 -6.89 -17.01 -16.68
C GLU A 355 -6.52 -15.54 -16.52
N CYS A 356 -6.04 -14.87 -17.57
CA CYS A 356 -5.71 -13.46 -17.50
C CYS A 356 -6.96 -12.58 -17.25
N ARG A 357 -8.09 -12.89 -17.89
CA ARG A 357 -9.36 -12.17 -17.65
C ARG A 357 -9.79 -12.26 -16.18
N ALA A 358 -9.68 -13.44 -15.56
CA ALA A 358 -10.03 -13.61 -14.14
C ALA A 358 -9.14 -12.76 -13.23
N GLU A 359 -7.84 -12.69 -13.50
CA GLU A 359 -6.92 -11.84 -12.73
C GLU A 359 -7.19 -10.35 -12.93
N VAL A 360 -7.48 -9.91 -14.17
CA VAL A 360 -7.90 -8.53 -14.42
C VAL A 360 -9.17 -8.18 -13.61
N GLN A 361 -10.13 -9.09 -13.53
CA GLN A 361 -11.33 -8.92 -12.70
C GLN A 361 -11.01 -8.85 -11.20
N ARG A 362 -10.11 -9.71 -10.70
CA ARG A 362 -9.65 -9.68 -9.30
C ARG A 362 -9.03 -8.33 -8.93
N ILE A 363 -8.15 -7.79 -9.78
CA ILE A 363 -7.50 -6.49 -9.53
C ILE A 363 -8.51 -5.35 -9.49
N LEU A 364 -9.49 -5.35 -10.40
CA LEU A 364 -10.53 -4.32 -10.41
C LEU A 364 -11.36 -4.34 -9.12
N HIS A 365 -11.64 -5.54 -8.62
CA HIS A 365 -12.30 -5.74 -7.32
C HIS A 365 -11.46 -5.23 -6.16
N GLN A 366 -10.16 -5.54 -6.12
CA GLN A 366 -9.28 -5.05 -5.07
C GLN A 366 -9.09 -3.54 -5.11
N ARG A 367 -8.98 -2.92 -6.29
CA ARG A 367 -8.86 -1.47 -6.43
C ARG A 367 -10.12 -0.74 -5.97
N ALA A 368 -11.29 -1.32 -6.20
CA ALA A 368 -12.52 -0.77 -5.65
C ALA A 368 -12.56 -0.82 -4.12
N MET A 369 -12.04 -1.90 -3.53
CA MET A 369 -11.89 -1.98 -2.08
C MET A 369 -10.85 -0.96 -1.55
N ASP A 370 -9.78 -0.66 -2.30
CA ASP A 370 -8.68 0.23 -1.89
C ASP A 370 -9.05 1.73 -1.88
N VAL A 371 -9.99 2.17 -2.72
CA VAL A 371 -10.25 3.60 -2.98
C VAL A 371 -11.68 3.99 -2.61
N LYS A 372 -12.20 3.68 -1.40
CA LYS A 372 -13.58 4.06 -1.00
C LYS A 372 -14.63 3.86 -2.12
N LEU A 373 -14.41 2.90 -3.00
CA LEU A 373 -15.18 2.76 -4.21
C LEU A 373 -16.29 1.82 -3.82
N ASP A 374 -17.47 2.39 -3.70
CA ASP A 374 -18.70 1.65 -3.53
C ASP A 374 -18.71 0.48 -4.55
N PRO A 375 -18.97 -0.78 -4.13
CA PRO A 375 -19.02 -1.93 -5.02
C PRO A 375 -19.94 -1.74 -6.24
N THR A 376 -20.99 -0.92 -6.10
CA THR A 376 -21.89 -0.54 -7.20
C THR A 376 -21.25 0.43 -8.19
N LEU A 377 -20.36 1.32 -7.74
CA LEU A 377 -19.57 2.20 -8.60
C LEU A 377 -18.53 1.39 -9.37
N GLN A 378 -17.86 0.46 -8.72
CA GLN A 378 -16.96 -0.46 -9.42
C GLN A 378 -17.69 -1.27 -10.51
N ASP A 379 -18.83 -1.88 -10.19
CA ASP A 379 -19.56 -2.74 -11.13
C ASP A 379 -20.00 -1.96 -12.39
N LYS A 380 -20.52 -0.75 -12.20
CA LYS A 380 -21.09 0.04 -13.30
C LYS A 380 -20.09 0.98 -13.99
N CYS A 381 -19.04 1.42 -13.30
CA CYS A 381 -18.02 2.35 -13.82
C CYS A 381 -16.70 1.71 -14.24
N MET A 382 -16.58 0.38 -14.17
CA MET A 382 -15.34 -0.32 -14.51
C MET A 382 -14.77 0.06 -15.88
N ILE A 383 -15.65 0.26 -16.85
CA ILE A 383 -15.30 0.61 -18.24
C ILE A 383 -14.77 2.02 -18.34
N ASP A 384 -15.43 2.95 -17.66
CA ASP A 384 -15.09 4.37 -17.70
C ASP A 384 -13.83 4.67 -16.89
N LEU A 385 -13.63 4.00 -15.75
CA LEU A 385 -12.39 4.07 -14.96
C LEU A 385 -11.15 3.66 -15.79
N GLY A 386 -11.23 2.52 -16.48
CA GLY A 386 -10.13 2.04 -17.32
C GLY A 386 -9.91 2.87 -18.58
N LYS A 387 -10.89 3.66 -19.01
CA LYS A 387 -10.85 4.46 -20.25
C LYS A 387 -10.40 5.90 -20.01
N TRP A 388 -10.93 6.55 -18.98
CA TRP A 388 -10.75 7.98 -18.71
C TRP A 388 -9.81 8.24 -17.55
N CYS A 389 -9.82 7.37 -16.53
CA CYS A 389 -9.20 7.65 -15.24
C CYS A 389 -7.98 6.78 -14.93
N SER A 390 -7.40 6.12 -15.94
CA SER A 390 -6.27 5.21 -15.74
C SER A 390 -5.00 5.86 -15.19
N GLU A 391 -4.88 7.18 -15.30
CA GLU A 391 -3.72 7.96 -14.85
C GLU A 391 -3.95 8.64 -13.48
N LYS A 392 -5.20 8.69 -13.00
CA LYS A 392 -5.63 9.42 -11.79
C LYS A 392 -5.78 8.46 -10.61
N THR A 393 -4.65 7.98 -10.10
CA THR A 393 -4.62 6.81 -9.20
C THR A 393 -4.55 7.16 -7.71
N GLU A 394 -4.39 8.43 -7.32
CA GLU A 394 -4.34 8.79 -5.88
C GLU A 394 -5.71 8.66 -5.22
N THR A 395 -5.73 8.54 -3.90
CA THR A 395 -6.97 8.36 -3.13
C THR A 395 -7.97 9.49 -3.43
N GLY A 396 -9.16 9.13 -3.89
CA GLY A 396 -10.23 10.08 -4.26
C GLY A 396 -10.13 10.66 -5.69
N GLN A 397 -8.98 10.53 -6.36
CA GLN A 397 -8.81 11.08 -7.72
C GLN A 397 -9.52 10.26 -8.81
N GLU A 398 -9.74 8.97 -8.59
CA GLU A 398 -10.49 8.13 -9.52
C GLU A 398 -11.96 8.58 -9.58
N LEU A 399 -12.55 8.91 -8.42
CA LEU A 399 -13.91 9.44 -8.35
C LEU A 399 -13.99 10.89 -8.86
N GLU A 400 -13.04 11.75 -8.49
CA GLU A 400 -12.94 13.12 -9.02
C GLU A 400 -12.80 13.11 -10.55
N CYS A 401 -11.99 12.19 -11.09
CA CYS A 401 -11.86 12.02 -12.53
C CYS A 401 -13.16 11.55 -13.21
N LEU A 402 -13.89 10.60 -12.59
CA LEU A 402 -15.20 10.20 -13.11
C LEU A 402 -16.20 11.37 -13.05
N GLN A 403 -16.14 12.21 -12.02
CA GLN A 403 -16.94 13.42 -11.88
C GLN A 403 -16.59 14.48 -12.94
N ASP A 404 -15.31 14.69 -13.21
CA ASP A 404 -14.83 15.59 -14.27
C ASP A 404 -15.27 15.13 -15.66
N HIS A 405 -15.44 13.82 -15.84
CA HIS A 405 -15.89 13.18 -17.07
C HIS A 405 -17.34 12.72 -17.03
N LEU A 406 -18.20 13.25 -16.14
CA LEU A 406 -19.57 12.78 -15.92
C LEU A 406 -20.38 12.68 -17.23
N ASP A 407 -20.18 13.64 -18.13
CA ASP A 407 -20.87 13.71 -19.42
C ASP A 407 -20.33 12.72 -20.47
N ASP A 408 -19.15 12.16 -20.24
CA ASP A 408 -18.46 11.18 -21.09
C ASP A 408 -18.63 9.73 -20.60
N LEU A 409 -19.22 9.53 -19.42
CA LEU A 409 -19.48 8.22 -18.82
C LEU A 409 -20.63 7.48 -19.51
N VAL A 410 -20.56 6.14 -19.52
CA VAL A 410 -21.68 5.26 -19.91
C VAL A 410 -22.85 5.45 -18.94
N SER A 411 -24.10 5.29 -19.41
CA SER A 411 -25.32 5.57 -18.62
C SER A 411 -25.27 5.01 -17.21
N ASP A 412 -24.90 3.74 -17.09
CA ASP A 412 -24.94 3.01 -15.83
C ASP A 412 -23.90 3.55 -14.84
N CYS A 413 -22.74 3.99 -15.34
CA CYS A 413 -21.72 4.65 -14.55
C CYS A 413 -22.11 6.08 -14.18
N ARG A 414 -22.65 6.83 -15.15
CA ARG A 414 -23.12 8.20 -14.97
C ARG A 414 -24.18 8.29 -13.88
N ASP A 415 -25.12 7.34 -13.85
CA ASP A 415 -26.18 7.30 -12.86
C ASP A 415 -25.61 7.04 -11.45
N VAL A 416 -24.60 6.17 -11.32
CA VAL A 416 -23.97 5.89 -10.02
C VAL A 416 -23.07 7.02 -9.57
N VAL A 417 -22.22 7.57 -10.44
CA VAL A 417 -21.36 8.71 -10.12
C VAL A 417 -22.21 9.95 -9.85
N GLY A 418 -23.31 10.14 -10.58
CA GLY A 418 -24.29 11.21 -10.33
C GLY A 418 -24.95 11.07 -8.96
N ASN A 419 -25.47 9.89 -8.62
CA ASN A 419 -26.04 9.61 -7.30
C ASN A 419 -24.99 9.74 -6.19
N LEU A 420 -23.76 9.29 -6.41
CA LEU A 420 -22.69 9.39 -5.43
C LEU A 420 -22.22 10.83 -5.26
N THR A 421 -22.19 11.63 -6.32
CA THR A 421 -21.90 13.09 -6.24
C THR A 421 -23.01 13.83 -5.49
N GLU A 422 -24.26 13.36 -5.63
CA GLU A 422 -25.40 13.82 -4.84
C GLU A 422 -25.31 13.37 -3.37
N LEU A 423 -24.73 12.19 -3.08
CA LEU A 423 -24.47 11.68 -1.72
C LEU A 423 -23.22 12.28 -1.06
N GLU A 424 -22.15 12.57 -1.81
CA GLU A 424 -20.95 13.30 -1.36
C GLU A 424 -21.25 14.77 -1.06
N SER A 425 -22.41 15.25 -1.49
CA SER A 425 -23.00 16.50 -1.02
C SER A 425 -23.44 16.42 0.46
N GLU A 426 -23.45 15.23 1.06
CA GLU A 426 -23.71 14.98 2.47
C GLU A 426 -22.44 14.51 3.20
N ASP A 427 -22.07 15.28 4.21
CA ASP A 427 -20.84 15.19 4.99
C ASP A 427 -20.64 13.80 5.65
N ILE A 428 -19.70 12.99 5.16
CA ILE A 428 -19.36 11.61 5.62
C ILE A 428 -19.15 11.54 7.15
N GLN A 429 -18.66 12.62 7.76
CA GLN A 429 -18.47 12.69 9.21
C GLN A 429 -19.80 12.71 9.98
N ILE A 430 -20.84 13.32 9.42
CA ILE A 430 -22.16 13.42 10.03
C ILE A 430 -22.87 12.05 10.03
N GLU A 431 -22.67 11.25 8.99
CA GLU A 431 -23.27 9.91 8.89
C GLU A 431 -22.64 8.91 9.88
N ALA A 432 -21.32 8.94 10.03
CA ALA A 432 -20.64 8.17 11.08
C ALA A 432 -21.10 8.55 12.50
N LEU A 433 -21.35 9.85 12.75
CA LEU A 433 -21.90 10.35 14.02
C LEU A 433 -23.35 9.88 14.24
N LEU A 434 -24.16 9.81 13.20
CA LEU A 434 -25.53 9.31 13.27
C LEU A 434 -25.56 7.81 13.60
N MET A 435 -24.79 7.00 12.89
CA MET A 435 -24.74 5.55 13.13
C MET A 435 -24.28 5.24 14.56
N ARG A 436 -23.25 5.94 15.05
CA ARG A 436 -22.80 5.83 16.45
C ARG A 436 -23.87 6.25 17.46
N ALA A 437 -24.69 7.26 17.15
CA ALA A 437 -25.79 7.66 18.01
C ALA A 437 -26.91 6.61 18.03
N CYS A 438 -27.13 5.89 16.92
CA CYS A 438 -28.16 4.87 16.77
C CYS A 438 -27.75 3.47 17.25
N GLU A 439 -26.47 3.24 17.57
CA GLU A 439 -25.96 1.95 18.05
C GLU A 439 -26.83 1.23 19.10
N PRO A 440 -27.33 1.89 20.17
CA PRO A 440 -28.09 1.20 21.22
C PRO A 440 -29.40 0.59 20.71
N ILE A 441 -30.06 1.25 19.77
CA ILE A 441 -31.33 0.78 19.22
C ILE A 441 -31.10 -0.25 18.12
N ILE A 442 -30.00 -0.13 17.36
CA ILE A 442 -29.61 -1.09 16.34
C ILE A 442 -29.36 -2.45 16.98
N GLN A 443 -28.52 -2.51 18.02
CA GLN A 443 -28.21 -3.77 18.72
C GLN A 443 -29.43 -4.42 19.37
N THR A 444 -30.40 -3.62 19.83
CA THR A 444 -31.55 -4.15 20.58
C THR A 444 -32.71 -4.57 19.68
N PHE A 445 -33.00 -3.79 18.63
CA PHE A 445 -34.22 -3.95 17.82
C PHE A 445 -33.95 -4.24 16.34
N CYS A 446 -32.78 -3.87 15.81
CA CYS A 446 -32.45 -4.01 14.38
C CYS A 446 -31.27 -4.97 14.12
N HIS A 447 -30.88 -5.78 15.11
CA HIS A 447 -29.71 -6.66 15.03
C HIS A 447 -29.78 -7.65 13.85
N GLU A 448 -30.95 -8.23 13.57
CA GLU A 448 -31.14 -9.15 12.44
C GLU A 448 -30.95 -8.47 11.06
N VAL A 449 -31.22 -7.16 10.98
CA VAL A 449 -31.01 -6.37 9.75
C VAL A 449 -29.54 -5.95 9.64
N ALA A 450 -28.88 -5.67 10.77
CA ALA A 450 -27.47 -5.30 10.84
C ALA A 450 -26.50 -6.47 10.52
N ASP A 451 -26.81 -7.68 10.98
CA ASP A 451 -25.92 -8.86 10.82
C ASP A 451 -25.93 -9.47 9.41
N ASN A 452 -26.99 -9.23 8.62
CA ASN A 452 -27.21 -9.89 7.33
C ASN A 452 -26.66 -9.15 6.10
N GLN A 453 -25.89 -8.06 6.27
CA GLN A 453 -25.35 -7.25 5.16
C GLN A 453 -26.41 -6.82 4.13
N ILE A 454 -27.61 -6.48 4.59
CA ILE A 454 -28.70 -6.02 3.73
C ILE A 454 -28.70 -4.50 3.71
N ASP A 455 -28.89 -3.95 2.51
CA ASP A 455 -29.11 -2.55 2.10
C ASP A 455 -29.32 -1.52 3.24
N SER A 456 -28.55 -0.42 3.24
CA SER A 456 -28.68 0.70 4.18
C SER A 456 -30.12 1.25 4.30
N GLY A 457 -30.95 1.05 3.27
CA GLY A 457 -32.37 1.36 3.29
C GLY A 457 -33.19 0.59 4.33
N ASP A 458 -32.95 -0.72 4.48
CA ASP A 458 -33.74 -1.60 5.36
C ASP A 458 -33.43 -1.34 6.84
N LEU A 459 -32.16 -1.05 7.15
CA LEU A 459 -31.74 -0.66 8.48
C LEU A 459 -32.41 0.65 8.90
N MET A 460 -32.45 1.63 8.00
CA MET A 460 -33.07 2.91 8.29
C MET A 460 -34.60 2.80 8.44
N GLU A 461 -35.24 1.91 7.67
CA GLU A 461 -36.66 1.62 7.87
C GLU A 461 -36.93 0.99 9.24
N CYS A 462 -36.06 0.09 9.73
CA CYS A 462 -36.14 -0.45 11.09
C CYS A 462 -35.98 0.64 12.17
N LEU A 463 -35.06 1.60 11.97
CA LEU A 463 -34.86 2.73 12.88
C LEU A 463 -36.08 3.66 12.93
N ILE A 464 -36.73 3.91 11.78
CA ILE A 464 -37.97 4.68 11.70
C ILE A 464 -39.08 3.98 12.48
N GLN A 465 -39.24 2.67 12.31
CA GLN A 465 -40.26 1.87 13.02
C GLN A 465 -40.06 1.87 14.55
N ASN A 466 -38.81 2.01 15.00
CA ASN A 466 -38.45 2.00 16.41
C ASN A 466 -38.12 3.40 16.98
N LYS A 467 -38.44 4.50 16.28
CA LYS A 467 -38.15 5.89 16.68
C LYS A 467 -38.67 6.30 18.07
N HIS A 468 -39.65 5.59 18.61
CA HIS A 468 -40.27 5.88 19.91
C HIS A 468 -39.82 4.96 21.05
N GLN A 469 -38.84 4.09 20.82
CA GLN A 469 -38.31 3.23 21.88
C GLN A 469 -37.44 4.01 22.87
N LYS A 470 -37.29 3.47 24.09
CA LYS A 470 -36.57 4.12 25.19
C LYS A 470 -35.06 4.26 24.88
N GLU A 471 -34.55 3.36 24.06
CA GLU A 471 -33.16 3.26 23.61
C GLU A 471 -32.85 4.30 22.52
N MET A 472 -33.88 4.94 21.95
CA MET A 472 -33.74 6.02 20.98
C MET A 472 -33.34 7.34 21.67
N ASN A 473 -32.07 7.71 21.58
CA ASN A 473 -31.61 9.00 22.09
C ASN A 473 -31.96 10.17 21.14
N GLU A 474 -31.86 11.40 21.64
CA GLU A 474 -32.23 12.60 20.86
C GLU A 474 -31.42 12.75 19.56
N LYS A 475 -30.14 12.38 19.58
CA LYS A 475 -29.25 12.46 18.42
C LYS A 475 -29.70 11.51 17.30
N CYS A 476 -29.95 10.25 17.64
CA CYS A 476 -30.45 9.27 16.68
C CYS A 476 -31.86 9.64 16.19
N ALA A 477 -32.76 10.04 17.09
CA ALA A 477 -34.12 10.44 16.72
C ALA A 477 -34.13 11.59 15.70
N ILE A 478 -33.26 12.59 15.86
CA ILE A 478 -33.18 13.73 14.94
C ILE A 478 -32.57 13.34 13.60
N GLY A 479 -31.55 12.49 13.56
CA GLY A 479 -31.01 12.01 12.29
C GLY A 479 -31.98 11.13 11.51
N VAL A 480 -32.67 10.20 12.19
CA VAL A 480 -33.74 9.38 11.60
C VAL A 480 -34.90 10.25 11.10
N THR A 481 -35.26 11.30 11.85
CA THR A 481 -36.27 12.28 11.43
C THR A 481 -35.86 13.00 10.14
N HIS A 482 -34.60 13.43 10.04
CA HIS A 482 -34.11 14.08 8.83
C HIS A 482 -34.22 13.15 7.62
N PHE A 483 -33.77 11.90 7.77
CA PHE A 483 -33.88 10.89 6.72
C PHE A 483 -35.34 10.66 6.27
N GLN A 484 -36.25 10.52 7.23
CA GLN A 484 -37.68 10.37 6.98
C GLN A 484 -38.26 11.57 6.20
N LEU A 485 -37.82 12.80 6.52
CA LEU A 485 -38.24 14.00 5.80
C LEU A 485 -37.68 14.06 4.37
N VAL A 486 -36.41 13.70 4.15
CA VAL A 486 -35.79 13.71 2.80
C VAL A 486 -36.48 12.71 1.86
N GLN A 487 -36.97 11.58 2.38
CA GLN A 487 -37.70 10.58 1.60
C GLN A 487 -39.10 11.03 1.17
N MET A 488 -39.69 12.04 1.82
CA MET A 488 -41.02 12.53 1.44
C MET A 488 -40.94 13.42 0.19
N LYS A 489 -41.72 13.06 -0.84
CA LYS A 489 -41.74 13.81 -2.11
C LYS A 489 -42.82 14.90 -2.16
N ASP A 490 -43.83 14.85 -1.30
CA ASP A 490 -45.00 15.73 -1.31
C ASP A 490 -45.19 16.52 -0.01
N PHE A 491 -44.77 17.80 -0.01
CA PHE A 491 -44.94 18.69 1.15
C PHE A 491 -46.04 19.73 0.96
N ARG A 492 -46.94 19.82 1.95
CA ARG A 492 -47.97 20.86 2.06
C ARG A 492 -47.76 21.73 3.29
N PHE A 493 -46.98 22.80 3.15
CA PHE A 493 -46.73 23.72 4.25
C PHE A 493 -48.02 24.31 4.83
N SER A 494 -48.30 23.93 6.08
CA SER A 494 -49.34 24.55 6.90
C SER A 494 -49.07 26.04 7.10
N TYR A 495 -50.11 26.81 7.41
CA TYR A 495 -49.97 28.23 7.74
C TYR A 495 -49.01 28.44 8.93
N LYS A 496 -49.04 27.53 9.92
CA LYS A 496 -48.17 27.57 11.10
C LYS A 496 -46.70 27.36 10.72
N PHE A 497 -46.39 26.38 9.86
CA PHE A 497 -45.05 26.16 9.34
C PHE A 497 -44.52 27.41 8.62
N LYS A 498 -45.32 27.96 7.70
CA LYS A 498 -44.94 29.18 6.95
C LYS A 498 -44.63 30.34 7.87
N MET A 499 -45.44 30.57 8.91
CA MET A 499 -45.20 31.68 9.84
C MET A 499 -44.00 31.44 10.77
N ALA A 500 -43.76 30.19 11.19
CA ALA A 500 -42.68 29.87 12.11
C ALA A 500 -41.30 29.81 11.45
N CYS A 501 -41.22 29.35 10.20
CA CYS A 501 -39.95 29.13 9.49
C CYS A 501 -39.58 30.22 8.48
N LYS A 502 -40.44 31.22 8.23
CA LYS A 502 -40.22 32.25 7.19
C LYS A 502 -38.86 32.94 7.30
N GLU A 503 -38.50 33.39 8.49
CA GLU A 503 -37.24 34.11 8.72
C GLU A 503 -36.02 33.19 8.58
N ASP A 504 -36.13 31.96 9.09
CA ASP A 504 -35.07 30.95 9.00
C ASP A 504 -34.79 30.56 7.54
N VAL A 505 -35.85 30.39 6.72
CA VAL A 505 -35.73 30.07 5.28
C VAL A 505 -35.04 31.20 4.53
N LEU A 506 -35.45 32.45 4.74
CA LEU A 506 -34.85 33.60 4.07
C LEU A 506 -33.37 33.79 4.43
N LYS A 507 -32.98 33.41 5.66
CA LYS A 507 -31.61 33.57 6.15
C LYS A 507 -30.69 32.40 5.77
N LEU A 508 -31.16 31.16 5.87
CA LEU A 508 -30.33 29.96 5.79
C LEU A 508 -30.41 29.26 4.43
N CYS A 509 -31.50 29.46 3.69
CA CYS A 509 -31.81 28.69 2.50
C CYS A 509 -32.01 29.59 1.26
N PRO A 510 -30.96 30.31 0.80
CA PRO A 510 -31.07 31.21 -0.34
C PRO A 510 -31.30 30.45 -1.65
N ASN A 511 -32.01 31.06 -2.60
CA ASN A 511 -32.22 30.57 -3.97
C ASN A 511 -33.00 29.25 -4.15
N ILE A 512 -33.76 28.84 -3.13
CA ILE A 512 -34.59 27.63 -3.23
C ILE A 512 -35.87 27.87 -4.04
N LYS A 513 -36.15 26.98 -5.01
CA LYS A 513 -37.34 27.04 -5.88
C LYS A 513 -38.41 26.00 -5.55
N LYS A 514 -38.04 24.81 -5.04
CA LYS A 514 -39.01 23.77 -4.69
C LYS A 514 -39.26 23.74 -3.19
N LYS A 515 -40.45 23.29 -2.79
CA LYS A 515 -40.82 23.15 -1.37
C LYS A 515 -40.00 22.06 -0.66
N VAL A 516 -39.71 20.97 -1.36
CA VAL A 516 -38.90 19.85 -0.85
C VAL A 516 -37.54 20.34 -0.38
N ASP A 517 -36.84 21.09 -1.24
CA ASP A 517 -35.53 21.68 -0.97
C ASP A 517 -35.51 22.56 0.31
N VAL A 518 -36.62 23.26 0.63
CA VAL A 518 -36.74 24.05 1.87
C VAL A 518 -36.71 23.15 3.11
N VAL A 519 -37.39 22.01 3.04
CA VAL A 519 -37.42 21.03 4.15
C VAL A 519 -36.06 20.35 4.28
N ILE A 520 -35.44 19.97 3.16
CA ILE A 520 -34.08 19.39 3.15
C ILE A 520 -33.12 20.37 3.81
N CYS A 521 -33.02 21.62 3.33
CA CYS A 521 -32.12 22.63 3.88
C CYS A 521 -32.28 22.85 5.39
N LEU A 522 -33.53 23.03 5.86
CA LEU A 522 -33.79 23.26 7.29
C LEU A 522 -33.52 22.02 8.13
N SER A 523 -33.90 20.83 7.67
CA SER A 523 -33.71 19.57 8.41
C SER A 523 -32.23 19.16 8.46
N THR A 524 -31.47 19.33 7.37
CA THR A 524 -30.01 19.11 7.35
C THR A 524 -29.31 20.03 8.34
N THR A 525 -29.70 21.32 8.40
CA THR A 525 -29.13 22.27 9.35
C THR A 525 -29.39 21.84 10.80
N VAL A 526 -30.61 21.38 11.10
CA VAL A 526 -30.97 20.89 12.44
C VAL A 526 -30.23 19.60 12.78
N ARG A 527 -30.11 18.65 11.84
CA ARG A 527 -29.35 17.40 12.00
C ARG A 527 -27.91 17.69 12.37
N ASN A 528 -27.21 18.49 11.57
CA ASN A 528 -25.79 18.75 11.73
C ASN A 528 -25.51 19.47 13.06
N ASP A 529 -26.30 20.51 13.40
CA ASP A 529 -26.16 21.23 14.68
C ASP A 529 -26.36 20.30 15.89
N THR A 530 -27.25 19.31 15.79
CA THR A 530 -27.53 18.34 16.86
C THR A 530 -26.41 17.30 16.98
N LEU A 531 -25.97 16.71 15.86
CA LEU A 531 -24.98 15.64 15.87
C LEU A 531 -23.58 16.14 16.26
N GLN A 532 -23.25 17.39 15.93
CA GLN A 532 -21.98 18.04 16.25
C GLN A 532 -21.98 18.78 17.60
N ASP A 533 -23.03 18.67 18.41
CA ASP A 533 -23.17 19.35 19.72
C ASP A 533 -22.95 20.88 19.63
N ALA A 534 -23.53 21.53 18.61
CA ALA A 534 -23.40 22.96 18.44
C ALA A 534 -24.01 23.71 19.65
N LYS A 535 -23.25 24.67 20.21
CA LYS A 535 -23.67 25.45 21.38
C LYS A 535 -24.97 26.23 21.15
N GLU A 536 -25.23 26.65 19.91
CA GLU A 536 -26.48 27.28 19.49
C GLU A 536 -26.93 26.69 18.15
N HIS A 537 -28.21 26.35 18.04
CA HIS A 537 -28.79 25.89 16.78
C HIS A 537 -29.14 27.08 15.89
N ARG A 538 -28.79 26.98 14.62
CA ARG A 538 -29.04 28.01 13.61
C ARG A 538 -30.51 28.16 13.26
N VAL A 539 -31.28 27.07 13.30
CA VAL A 539 -32.74 27.09 13.07
C VAL A 539 -33.47 27.38 14.38
N SER A 540 -34.41 28.34 14.34
CA SER A 540 -35.14 28.79 15.51
C SER A 540 -35.92 27.65 16.18
N LEU A 541 -36.11 27.73 17.50
CA LEU A 541 -36.88 26.73 18.26
C LEU A 541 -38.33 26.62 17.76
N LYS A 542 -38.93 27.73 17.30
CA LYS A 542 -40.29 27.77 16.74
C LYS A 542 -40.36 26.99 15.44
N CYS A 543 -39.39 27.17 14.54
CA CYS A 543 -39.32 26.44 13.29
C CYS A 543 -39.00 24.95 13.50
N ARG A 544 -38.03 24.62 14.36
CA ARG A 544 -37.69 23.22 14.73
C ARG A 544 -38.90 22.43 15.22
N LYS A 545 -39.78 23.05 16.01
CA LYS A 545 -41.02 22.42 16.47
C LYS A 545 -42.02 22.15 15.35
N GLN A 546 -42.09 23.00 14.32
CA GLN A 546 -42.98 22.76 13.17
C GLN A 546 -42.40 21.71 12.21
N LEU A 547 -41.07 21.63 12.06
CA LEU A 547 -40.40 20.59 11.26
C LEU A 547 -40.70 19.16 11.76
N ARG A 548 -40.84 18.96 13.08
CA ARG A 548 -41.17 17.66 13.69
C ARG A 548 -42.66 17.27 13.58
N VAL A 549 -43.57 18.21 13.29
CA VAL A 549 -45.03 17.98 13.34
C VAL A 549 -45.59 17.66 11.96
N GLU A 550 -44.91 18.03 10.88
CA GLU A 550 -45.30 17.68 9.50
C GLU A 550 -44.93 16.21 9.15
N GLU A 551 -44.68 15.37 10.16
CA GLU A 551 -44.44 13.91 10.06
C GLU A 551 -45.72 13.07 10.00
N LEU A 552 -46.91 13.68 10.18
CA LEU A 552 -48.22 13.00 10.28
C LEU A 552 -49.09 13.15 9.03
#